data_AF-A0A0B6YH48-F1
#
_entry.id   AF-A0A0B6YH48-F1
#
_cell.length_a   1.000
_cell.length_b   1.000
_cell.length_c   1.000
_cell.angle_alpha   90.00
_cell.angle_beta   90.00
_cell.angle_gamma   90.00
#
_symmetry.space_group_name_H-M   'P 1'
#
loop_
_entity.id
_entity.type
_entity.pdbx_description
1 polymer ?
#
loop_
_entity_poly.entity_id
_entity_poly.type
_entity_poly.pdbx_seq_one_letter_code
_entity_poly.pdbx_strand_id
1 'polypeptide(L)'
;RDPPAGVSVNTDSLNSSLSEWVVDIEGAPGTLYEGERFQLGFKFTPRYPFDSPQVMFIGPNIPVHPHIYSNGHICLSILTEDWSP
;
A
#
# COMPACT_ATOMS: atom_id res chain seq x y z
N ARG A 1 -9.01 -6.72 -14.03
CA ARG A 1 -9.77 -7.29 -12.91
C ARG A 1 -10.11 -6.12 -12.00
N ASP A 2 -11.40 -5.89 -11.72
CA ASP A 2 -11.87 -4.69 -11.03
C ASP A 2 -11.18 -4.49 -9.67
N PRO A 3 -10.63 -3.31 -9.40
CA PRO A 3 -10.10 -3.01 -8.08
C PRO A 3 -11.24 -2.88 -7.06
N PRO A 4 -10.96 -3.10 -5.76
CA PRO A 4 -11.93 -2.84 -4.70
C PRO A 4 -12.43 -1.39 -4.73
N ALA A 5 -13.63 -1.15 -4.22
CA ALA A 5 -14.18 0.20 -4.09
C ALA A 5 -13.22 1.10 -3.29
N GLY A 6 -12.90 2.28 -3.83
CA GLY A 6 -11.97 3.22 -3.21
C GLY A 6 -10.48 2.90 -3.41
N VAL A 7 -10.14 1.86 -4.18
CA VAL A 7 -8.73 1.52 -4.47
C VAL A 7 -8.45 1.71 -5.96
N SER A 8 -7.39 2.43 -6.29
CA SER A 8 -6.94 2.59 -7.69
C SER A 8 -5.43 2.49 -7.79
N VAL A 9 -4.94 1.79 -8.80
CA VAL A 9 -3.49 1.76 -9.10
C VAL A 9 -3.14 3.00 -9.91
N ASN A 10 -2.15 3.75 -9.45
CA ASN A 10 -1.64 4.90 -10.15
C ASN A 10 -0.84 4.43 -11.38
N THR A 11 -1.45 4.55 -12.56
CA THR A 11 -0.89 4.04 -13.83
C THR A 11 0.35 4.79 -14.30
N ASP A 12 0.63 5.99 -13.77
CA ASP A 12 1.84 6.74 -14.13
C ASP A 12 3.11 6.07 -13.55
N SER A 13 2.99 5.40 -12.40
CA SER A 13 4.08 4.63 -11.78
C SER A 13 4.45 3.37 -12.59
N LEU A 14 3.47 2.72 -13.23
CA LEU A 14 3.68 1.51 -14.04
C LEU A 14 4.50 1.75 -15.32
N ASN A 15 4.49 2.98 -15.84
CA ASN A 15 5.25 3.33 -17.05
C ASN A 15 6.76 3.46 -16.78
N SER A 16 7.17 3.59 -15.52
CA SER A 16 8.55 3.88 -15.13
C SER A 16 9.31 2.64 -14.65
N SER A 17 8.65 1.72 -13.94
CA SER A 17 9.24 0.43 -13.52
C SER A 17 8.17 -0.52 -13.01
N LEU A 18 8.23 -1.80 -13.44
CA LEU A 18 7.39 -2.86 -12.87
C LEU A 18 7.74 -3.19 -11.40
N SER A 19 8.82 -2.63 -10.87
CA SER A 19 9.31 -2.91 -9.51
C SER A 19 8.73 -1.98 -8.44
N GLU A 20 8.12 -0.86 -8.83
CA GLU A 20 7.59 0.14 -7.89
C GLU A 20 6.20 0.61 -8.33
N TRP A 21 5.19 0.33 -7.52
CA TRP A 21 3.80 0.67 -7.83
C TRP A 21 3.25 1.61 -6.77
N VAL A 22 2.44 2.57 -7.18
CA VAL A 22 1.69 3.43 -6.27
C VAL A 22 0.22 3.08 -6.37
N VAL A 23 -0.43 2.91 -5.23
CA VAL A 23 -1.86 2.61 -5.10
C VAL A 23 -2.51 3.69 -4.26
N ASP A 24 -3.53 4.34 -4.81
CA ASP A 24 -4.36 5.30 -4.09
C ASP A 24 -5.50 4.56 -3.38
N ILE A 25 -5.73 4.90 -2.12
CA ILE A 25 -6.76 4.32 -1.26
C ILE A 25 -7.61 5.44 -0.67
N GLU A 26 -8.91 5.31 -0.82
CA GLU A 26 -9.92 6.12 -0.13
C GLU A 26 -10.38 5.40 1.14
N GLY A 27 -10.40 6.12 2.25
CA GLY A 27 -10.83 5.55 3.52
C GLY A 27 -12.30 5.17 3.50
N ALA A 28 -12.58 3.99 4.04
CA ALA A 28 -13.89 3.37 3.96
C ALA A 28 -14.98 4.16 4.72
N PRO A 29 -16.23 4.14 4.24
CA PRO A 29 -17.35 4.79 4.90
C PRO A 29 -17.62 4.17 6.28
N GLY A 30 -17.96 5.00 7.25
CA GLY A 30 -18.19 4.63 8.65
C GLY A 30 -16.92 4.45 9.48
N THR A 31 -15.75 4.81 8.95
CA THR A 31 -14.47 4.76 9.67
C THR A 31 -13.95 6.15 10.00
N LEU A 32 -12.94 6.23 10.89
CA LEU A 32 -12.23 7.49 11.19
C LEU A 32 -11.49 8.07 9.97
N TYR A 33 -11.36 7.28 8.90
CA TYR A 33 -10.66 7.64 7.68
C TYR A 33 -11.63 7.97 6.53
N GLU A 34 -12.94 7.95 6.76
CA GLU A 34 -13.95 8.21 5.72
C GLU A 34 -13.66 9.52 4.96
N GLY A 35 -13.56 9.43 3.64
CA GLY A 35 -13.31 10.58 2.76
C GLY A 35 -11.84 11.01 2.67
N GLU A 36 -10.95 10.46 3.51
CA GLU A 36 -9.51 10.67 3.40
C GLU A 36 -8.91 9.86 2.26
N ARG A 37 -7.88 10.42 1.61
CA ARG A 37 -7.10 9.73 0.57
C ARG A 37 -5.68 9.49 1.05
N PHE A 38 -5.24 8.25 0.89
CA PHE A 38 -3.91 7.77 1.23
C PHE A 38 -3.25 7.17 0.00
N GLN A 39 -1.93 7.14 0.00
CA GLN A 39 -1.16 6.50 -1.04
C GLN A 39 -0.31 5.39 -0.42
N LEU A 40 -0.29 4.23 -1.06
CA LEU A 40 0.58 3.12 -0.73
C LEU A 40 1.64 2.95 -1.81
N GLY A 41 2.90 2.93 -1.39
CA GLY A 41 4.02 2.53 -2.22
C GLY A 41 4.29 1.04 -2.04
N PHE A 42 4.29 0.31 -3.15
CA PHE A 42 4.70 -1.10 -3.23
C PHE A 42 6.05 -1.17 -3.93
N LYS A 43 7.01 -1.84 -3.30
CA LYS A 43 8.32 -2.09 -3.88
C LYS A 43 8.59 -3.59 -3.92
N PHE A 44 8.71 -4.11 -5.14
CA PHE A 44 8.99 -5.51 -5.41
C PHE A 44 10.50 -5.72 -5.46
N THR A 45 10.99 -6.68 -4.67
CA THR A 45 12.38 -7.11 -4.76
C THR A 45 12.55 -8.05 -5.95
N PRO A 46 13.78 -8.26 -6.48
CA PRO A 46 14.02 -9.25 -7.53
C PRO A 46 13.67 -10.69 -7.16
N ARG A 47 13.46 -10.97 -5.86
CA ARG A 47 13.06 -12.29 -5.35
C ARG A 47 11.55 -12.45 -5.20
N TYR A 48 10.76 -11.41 -5.42
CA TYR A 48 9.31 -11.53 -5.46
C TYR A 48 8.90 -12.58 -6.52
N PRO A 49 7.96 -13.50 -6.24
CA PRO A 49 7.09 -13.58 -5.06
C PRO A 49 7.63 -14.44 -3.90
N PHE A 50 8.87 -14.94 -3.96
CA PHE A 50 9.47 -15.70 -2.84
C PHE A 50 9.69 -14.82 -1.59
N ASP A 51 10.01 -13.54 -1.81
CA ASP A 51 9.99 -12.51 -0.78
C ASP A 51 8.72 -11.68 -0.86
N SER A 52 8.26 -11.20 0.29
CA SER A 52 7.18 -10.22 0.36
C SER A 52 7.59 -8.89 -0.30
N PRO A 53 6.63 -8.16 -0.89
CA PRO A 53 6.87 -6.80 -1.34
C PRO A 53 7.00 -5.89 -0.11
N GLN A 54 7.84 -4.86 -0.21
CA GLN A 54 7.85 -3.80 0.80
C GLN A 54 6.68 -2.87 0.54
N VAL A 55 5.81 -2.71 1.54
CA VAL A 55 4.60 -1.88 1.43
C VAL A 55 4.61 -0.82 2.53
N MET A 56 4.43 0.43 2.14
CA MET A 56 4.40 1.56 3.06
C MET A 56 3.41 2.63 2.58
N PHE A 57 2.80 3.34 3.52
CA PHE A 57 2.11 4.59 3.19
C PHE A 57 3.12 5.65 2.77
N ILE A 58 2.81 6.35 1.70
CA ILE A 58 3.64 7.41 1.13
C ILE A 58 2.81 8.68 0.98
N GLY A 59 3.51 9.77 0.67
CA GLY A 59 2.89 11.08 0.49
C GLY A 59 2.68 11.84 1.81
N PRO A 60 1.98 12.98 1.76
CA PRO A 60 1.85 13.88 2.91
C PRO A 60 0.83 13.39 3.94
N ASN A 61 -0.07 12.47 3.56
CA ASN A 61 -1.15 11.98 4.41
C ASN A 61 -0.87 10.53 4.82
N ILE A 62 -0.43 10.33 6.05
CA ILE A 62 -0.19 9.00 6.64
C ILE A 62 -1.28 8.76 7.69
N PRO A 63 -2.05 7.67 7.61
CA PRO A 63 -3.13 7.41 8.55
C PRO A 63 -2.57 7.14 9.95
N VAL A 64 -3.19 7.76 10.95
CA VAL A 64 -2.87 7.49 12.36
C VAL A 64 -3.55 6.19 12.77
N HIS A 65 -2.77 5.12 12.91
CA HIS A 65 -3.27 3.79 13.27
C HIS A 65 -2.23 3.04 14.13
N PRO A 66 -2.61 2.18 15.09
CA PRO A 66 -1.65 1.46 15.93
C PRO A 66 -0.62 0.60 15.17
N HIS A 67 -0.99 0.13 13.98
CA HIS A 67 -0.12 -0.68 13.11
C HIS A 67 0.55 0.13 11.99
N ILE A 68 0.44 1.45 12.00
CA ILE A 68 1.01 2.33 10.98
C ILE A 68 1.88 3.36 11.69
N TYR A 69 3.18 3.32 11.38
CA TYR A 69 4.13 4.28 11.92
C TYR A 69 4.03 5.61 11.18
N SER A 70 4.48 6.69 11.83
CA SER A 70 4.50 8.03 11.23
C SER A 70 5.36 8.16 9.97
N ASN A 71 6.31 7.24 9.78
CA ASN A 71 7.10 7.14 8.54
C ASN A 71 6.40 6.31 7.44
N GLY A 72 5.16 5.89 7.66
CA GLY A 72 4.37 5.10 6.72
C GLY A 72 4.58 3.59 6.78
N HIS A 73 5.49 3.10 7.64
CA HIS A 73 5.72 1.66 7.78
C HIS A 73 4.47 0.95 8.31
N ILE A 74 4.15 -0.21 7.74
CA ILE A 74 2.96 -1.01 8.09
C ILE A 74 3.41 -2.27 8.80
N CYS A 75 2.87 -2.52 10.00
CA CYS A 75 3.04 -3.78 10.71
C CYS A 75 1.87 -4.72 10.47
N LEU A 76 1.99 -5.57 9.46
CA LEU A 76 1.06 -6.67 9.19
C LEU A 76 1.84 -7.95 8.93
N SER A 77 1.39 -9.07 9.51
CA SER A 77 2.05 -10.38 9.41
C SER A 77 2.14 -10.88 7.96
N ILE A 78 1.17 -10.53 7.10
CA ILE A 78 1.20 -10.86 5.66
C ILE A 78 2.40 -10.23 4.92
N LEU A 79 3.00 -9.17 5.45
CA LEU A 79 4.20 -8.55 4.88
C LEU A 79 5.49 -9.18 5.43
N THR A 80 5.39 -10.10 6.40
CA THR A 80 6.52 -10.74 7.07
C THR A 80 6.34 -12.25 7.15
N GLU A 81 5.79 -12.76 8.26
CA GLU A 81 5.77 -14.18 8.64
C GLU A 81 4.72 -15.01 7.89
N ASP A 82 3.60 -14.40 7.51
CA ASP A 82 2.49 -15.06 6.82
C ASP A 82 2.55 -14.90 5.30
N TRP A 83 3.64 -14.32 4.77
CA TRP A 83 3.81 -14.18 3.32
C TRP A 83 3.96 -15.55 2.65
N SER A 84 3.23 -15.75 1.55
CA SER A 84 3.37 -16.92 0.69
C SER A 84 3.36 -16.51 -0.79
N PRO A 85 4.18 -17.17 -1.65
CA PRO A 85 4.26 -16.86 -3.07
C PRO A 85 3.00 -17.18 -3.88
#